data_AF-A0A447TIW8-F1
#
_entry.id   AF-A0A447TIW8-F1
#
_cell.length_a   1.000
_cell.length_b   1.000
_cell.length_c   1.000
_cell.angle_alpha   90.00
_cell.angle_beta   90.00
_cell.angle_gamma   90.00
#
_symmetry.space_group_name_H-M   'P 1'
#
loop_
_entity.id
_entity.type
_entity.pdbx_description
1 polymer ?
#
loop_
_entity_poly.entity_id
_entity_poly.type
_entity_poly.pdbx_seq_one_letter_code
_entity_poly.pdbx_strand_id
1 'polypeptide(L)'
;MLSWWEVIFNPSMPYRLTHMLIASGLTVAFLVAGLSAYRYLRGERGRGVMAALKTGVFLAALMIPLQIFVGDMHGLNTLKHQPAKLAAIEGIWHTEKDVPLLLFALPNAETRSNDYAIGVPQLGSLILTHTWGGEIKGLNEFAQHPPVAKVFWSFRVMVGMGMLMLLASWLGAWQLKRRGEVSRGLARLLVWMTFSGWIATLAGWFVTEIGRQPWLVTGILTTAQAAGRPPRRCCSPR
;
A
#
# COMPACT_ATOMS: atom_id res chain seq x y z
N MET A 1 -2.76 -15.25 32.77
CA MET A 1 -4.11 -15.16 32.15
C MET A 1 -3.96 -14.32 30.89
N LEU A 2 -4.62 -14.71 29.79
CA LEU A 2 -4.63 -13.90 28.57
C LEU A 2 -5.43 -12.61 28.83
N SER A 3 -4.81 -11.45 28.65
CA SER A 3 -5.51 -10.17 28.68
C SER A 3 -6.20 -9.95 27.33
N TRP A 4 -7.53 -10.03 27.30
CA TRP A 4 -8.31 -9.75 26.08
C TRP A 4 -8.07 -8.35 25.53
N TRP A 5 -7.76 -7.40 26.41
CA TRP A 5 -7.44 -6.04 26.01
C TRP A 5 -6.15 -5.95 25.20
N GLU A 6 -5.11 -6.70 25.59
CA GLU A 6 -3.85 -6.76 24.85
C GLU A 6 -4.00 -7.48 23.50
N VAL A 7 -4.91 -8.46 23.42
CA VAL A 7 -5.23 -9.15 22.17
C VAL A 7 -5.90 -8.20 21.17
N ILE A 8 -6.91 -7.46 21.63
CA ILE A 8 -7.68 -6.51 20.79
C ILE A 8 -6.80 -5.32 20.40
N PHE A 9 -6.13 -4.69 21.36
CA PHE A 9 -5.30 -3.49 21.17
C PHE A 9 -3.82 -3.85 21.03
N ASN A 10 -3.54 -4.87 20.22
CA ASN A 10 -2.17 -5.23 19.90
C ASN A 10 -1.44 -4.09 19.16
N PRO A 11 -0.10 -4.05 19.17
CA PRO A 11 0.68 -2.95 18.58
C PRO A 11 0.39 -2.67 17.11
N SER A 12 -0.14 -3.64 16.37
CA SER A 12 -0.46 -3.48 14.97
C SER A 12 -1.88 -2.93 14.71
N MET A 13 -2.81 -3.07 15.65
CA MET A 13 -4.23 -2.76 15.43
C MET A 13 -4.47 -1.27 15.11
N PRO A 14 -3.97 -0.30 15.90
CA PRO A 14 -4.26 1.12 15.64
C PRO A 14 -3.82 1.58 14.25
N TYR A 15 -2.60 1.19 13.84
CA TYR A 15 -2.07 1.55 12.53
C TYR A 15 -2.85 0.91 11.39
N ARG A 16 -3.15 -0.39 11.45
CA ARG A 16 -3.88 -1.08 10.39
C ARG A 16 -5.31 -0.58 10.27
N LEU A 17 -6.00 -0.40 11.40
CA LEU A 17 -7.38 0.07 11.42
C LEU A 17 -7.46 1.48 10.84
N THR A 18 -6.64 2.41 11.33
CA THR A 18 -6.65 3.79 10.85
C THR A 18 -6.26 3.87 9.37
N HIS A 19 -5.22 3.13 8.94
CA HIS A 19 -4.81 3.11 7.53
C HIS A 19 -5.90 2.55 6.61
N MET A 20 -6.66 1.55 7.05
CA MET A 20 -7.78 0.98 6.31
C MET A 20 -8.98 1.93 6.23
N LEU A 21 -9.33 2.59 7.33
CA LEU A 21 -10.47 3.51 7.37
C LEU A 21 -10.23 4.72 6.46
N ILE A 22 -9.01 5.28 6.48
CA ILE A 22 -8.65 6.38 5.58
C ILE A 22 -8.63 5.90 4.13
N ALA A 23 -8.06 4.71 3.82
CA ALA A 23 -8.09 4.13 2.48
C ALA A 23 -9.53 3.93 1.95
N SER A 24 -10.45 3.51 2.81
CA SER A 24 -11.87 3.34 2.48
C SER A 24 -12.53 4.68 2.14
N GLY A 25 -12.26 5.72 2.93
CA GLY A 25 -12.77 7.07 2.65
C GLY A 25 -12.19 7.67 1.36
N LEU A 26 -10.89 7.46 1.09
CA LEU A 26 -10.26 7.81 -0.18
C LEU A 26 -10.91 7.11 -1.37
N THR A 27 -11.26 5.83 -1.21
CA THR A 27 -11.94 5.05 -2.24
C THR A 27 -13.28 5.67 -2.61
N VAL A 28 -14.09 6.04 -1.62
CA VAL A 28 -15.38 6.72 -1.87
C VAL A 28 -15.17 8.13 -2.43
N ALA A 29 -14.19 8.88 -1.93
CA ALA A 29 -13.91 10.23 -2.40
C ALA A 29 -13.58 10.26 -3.90
N PHE A 30 -12.75 9.32 -4.37
CA PHE A 30 -12.39 9.20 -5.79
C PHE A 30 -13.52 8.64 -6.65
N LEU A 31 -14.36 7.74 -6.13
CA LEU A 31 -15.57 7.31 -6.81
C LEU A 31 -16.49 8.51 -7.10
N VAL A 32 -16.80 9.30 -6.06
CA VAL A 32 -17.68 10.46 -6.16
C VAL A 32 -17.09 11.53 -7.08
N ALA A 33 -15.79 11.82 -6.94
CA ALA A 33 -15.10 12.78 -7.80
C ALA A 33 -15.09 12.34 -9.27
N GLY A 34 -14.81 11.05 -9.55
CA GLY A 34 -14.75 10.50 -10.90
C GLY A 34 -16.10 10.47 -11.60
N LEU A 35 -17.16 10.02 -10.93
CA LEU A 35 -18.52 10.05 -11.47
C LEU A 35 -19.02 11.49 -11.72
N SER A 36 -18.69 12.41 -10.81
CA SER A 36 -19.03 13.83 -10.98
C SER A 36 -18.24 14.47 -12.12
N ALA A 37 -16.97 14.10 -12.28
CA ALA A 37 -16.14 14.55 -13.40
C ALA A 37 -16.63 14.01 -14.75
N TYR A 38 -17.15 12.78 -14.79
CA TYR A 38 -17.79 12.23 -15.99
C TYR A 38 -19.00 13.06 -16.41
N ARG A 39 -19.90 13.38 -15.46
CA ARG A 39 -21.05 14.26 -15.71
C ARG A 39 -20.61 15.67 -16.13
N TYR A 40 -19.60 16.22 -15.46
CA TYR A 40 -19.01 17.52 -15.81
C TYR A 40 -18.49 17.55 -17.27
N LEU A 41 -17.86 16.46 -17.74
CA LEU A 41 -17.40 16.33 -19.13
C LEU A 41 -18.53 16.24 -20.15
N ARG A 42 -19.70 15.72 -19.76
CA ARG A 42 -20.92 15.70 -20.59
C ARG A 42 -21.66 17.05 -20.63
N GLY A 43 -21.13 18.08 -19.98
CA GLY A 43 -21.74 19.41 -19.93
C GLY A 43 -22.72 19.60 -18.77
N GLU A 44 -22.92 18.60 -17.92
CA GLU A 44 -23.78 18.71 -16.74
C GLU A 44 -23.06 19.47 -15.62
N ARG A 45 -23.15 20.80 -15.63
CA ARG A 45 -22.48 21.69 -14.65
C ARG A 45 -23.39 22.22 -13.54
N GLY A 46 -24.52 21.56 -13.30
CA GLY A 46 -25.47 21.96 -12.27
C GLY A 46 -24.85 21.99 -10.86
N ARG A 47 -25.47 22.75 -9.94
CA ARG A 47 -24.97 22.95 -8.56
C ARG A 47 -24.67 21.62 -7.84
N GLY A 48 -25.50 20.60 -8.02
CA GLY A 48 -25.31 19.27 -7.43
C GLY A 48 -24.06 18.55 -7.94
N VAL A 49 -23.81 18.56 -9.26
CA VAL A 49 -22.61 17.93 -9.85
C VAL A 49 -21.34 18.63 -9.37
N MET A 50 -21.35 19.97 -9.37
CA MET A 50 -20.21 20.75 -8.90
C MET A 50 -19.97 20.59 -7.40
N ALA A 51 -21.03 20.48 -6.59
CA ALA A 51 -20.90 20.19 -5.16
C ALA A 51 -20.28 18.82 -4.93
N ALA A 52 -20.78 17.76 -5.58
CA ALA A 52 -20.23 16.42 -5.45
C ALA A 52 -18.76 16.33 -5.92
N LEU A 53 -18.43 16.97 -7.04
CA LEU A 53 -17.05 17.05 -7.54
C LEU A 53 -16.13 17.74 -6.53
N LYS A 54 -16.53 18.90 -5.99
CA LYS A 54 -15.75 19.64 -5.00
C LYS A 54 -15.57 18.81 -3.73
N THR A 55 -16.65 18.23 -3.21
CA THR A 55 -16.59 17.40 -1.99
C THR A 55 -15.63 16.24 -2.16
N GLY A 56 -15.74 15.47 -3.25
CA GLY A 56 -14.84 14.33 -3.50
C GLY A 56 -13.38 14.76 -3.61
N VAL A 57 -13.10 15.83 -4.37
CA VAL A 57 -11.73 16.33 -4.58
C VAL A 57 -11.11 16.89 -3.29
N PHE A 58 -11.82 17.73 -2.55
CA PHE A 58 -11.29 18.33 -1.32
C PHE A 58 -11.14 17.30 -0.20
N LEU A 59 -12.10 16.37 -0.07
CA LEU A 59 -11.99 15.27 0.88
C LEU A 59 -10.76 14.41 0.55
N ALA A 60 -10.58 14.03 -0.72
CA ALA A 60 -9.41 13.28 -1.15
C ALA A 60 -8.10 14.05 -0.85
N ALA A 61 -8.06 15.35 -1.16
CA ALA A 61 -6.87 16.18 -0.96
C ALA A 61 -6.47 16.31 0.52
N LEU A 62 -7.45 16.24 1.44
CA LEU A 62 -7.23 16.22 2.89
C LEU A 62 -6.83 14.82 3.39
N MET A 63 -7.46 13.77 2.90
CA MET A 63 -7.25 12.41 3.40
C MET A 63 -5.94 11.80 2.91
N ILE A 64 -5.47 12.14 1.71
CA ILE A 64 -4.29 11.49 1.13
C ILE A 64 -2.97 11.80 1.87
N PRO A 65 -2.69 13.02 2.39
CA PRO A 65 -1.51 13.23 3.21
C PRO A 65 -1.59 12.48 4.55
N LEU A 66 -2.79 12.38 5.13
CA LEU A 66 -3.03 11.58 6.34
C LEU A 66 -2.79 10.09 6.08
N GLN A 67 -3.23 9.57 4.92
CA GLN A 67 -2.96 8.19 4.50
C GLN A 67 -1.46 7.91 4.39
N ILE A 68 -0.71 8.82 3.78
CA ILE A 68 0.75 8.70 3.63
C ILE A 68 1.42 8.69 5.01
N PHE A 69 1.06 9.62 5.88
CA PHE A 69 1.60 9.69 7.24
C PHE A 69 1.31 8.43 8.07
N VAL A 70 0.06 7.96 8.09
CA VAL A 70 -0.30 6.73 8.82
C VAL A 70 0.36 5.50 8.18
N GLY A 71 0.56 5.51 6.86
CA GLY A 71 1.28 4.46 6.13
C GLY A 71 2.75 4.36 6.55
N ASP A 72 3.43 5.50 6.68
CA ASP A 72 4.81 5.59 7.18
C ASP A 72 4.92 5.02 8.60
N MET A 73 4.04 5.45 9.52
CA MET A 73 3.98 4.91 10.87
C MET A 73 3.70 3.39 10.87
N HIS A 74 2.85 2.90 9.97
CA HIS A 74 2.59 1.48 9.82
C HIS A 74 3.83 0.72 9.33
N GLY A 75 4.62 1.33 8.44
CA GLY A 75 5.92 0.84 7.98
C GLY A 75 6.92 0.68 9.12
N LEU A 76 7.08 1.70 9.97
CA LEU A 76 7.95 1.64 11.16
C LEU A 76 7.51 0.55 12.14
N ASN A 77 6.20 0.41 12.38
CA ASN A 77 5.70 -0.68 13.22
C ASN A 77 5.98 -2.05 12.59
N THR A 78 5.92 -2.15 11.26
CA THR A 78 6.26 -3.37 10.51
C THR A 78 7.75 -3.67 10.58
N LEU A 79 8.63 -2.67 10.53
CA LEU A 79 10.07 -2.85 10.77
C LEU A 79 10.33 -3.53 12.11
N LYS A 80 9.67 -3.07 13.18
CA LYS A 80 9.86 -3.59 14.54
C LYS A 80 9.32 -5.01 14.72
N HIS A 81 8.17 -5.34 14.14
CA HIS A 81 7.46 -6.60 14.46
C HIS A 81 7.48 -7.65 13.33
N GLN A 82 7.71 -7.23 12.08
CA GLN A 82 7.74 -8.10 10.89
C GLN A 82 8.83 -7.65 9.90
N PRO A 83 10.12 -7.61 10.32
CA PRO A 83 11.21 -7.05 9.50
C PRO A 83 11.39 -7.77 8.16
N ALA A 84 11.16 -9.09 8.09
CA ALA A 84 11.22 -9.84 6.82
C ALA A 84 10.18 -9.35 5.79
N LYS A 85 9.01 -8.87 6.24
CA LYS A 85 8.00 -8.30 5.35
C LYS A 85 8.50 -6.98 4.77
N LEU A 86 9.07 -6.12 5.61
CA LEU A 86 9.60 -4.84 5.16
C LEU A 86 10.77 -5.03 4.20
N ALA A 87 11.70 -5.93 4.52
CA ALA A 87 12.80 -6.29 3.64
C ALA A 87 12.29 -6.79 2.27
N ALA A 88 11.18 -7.55 2.23
CA ALA A 88 10.57 -7.99 0.97
C ALA A 88 9.86 -6.85 0.20
N ILE A 89 9.25 -5.89 0.90
CA ILE A 89 8.65 -4.69 0.28
C ILE A 89 9.73 -3.87 -0.45
N GLU A 90 10.88 -3.73 0.19
CA GLU A 90 12.00 -2.93 -0.29
C GLU A 90 12.96 -3.71 -1.20
N GLY A 91 12.87 -5.05 -1.22
CA GLY A 91 13.74 -5.92 -2.01
C GLY A 91 15.15 -6.08 -1.41
N ILE A 92 15.30 -5.97 -0.09
CA ILE A 92 16.59 -5.99 0.59
C ILE A 92 17.00 -7.45 0.85
N TRP A 93 17.94 -7.98 0.08
CA TRP A 93 18.40 -9.37 0.21
C TRP A 93 19.46 -9.55 1.31
N HIS A 94 20.41 -8.62 1.37
CA HIS A 94 21.51 -8.63 2.34
C HIS A 94 21.32 -7.54 3.38
N THR A 95 21.75 -7.79 4.61
CA THR A 95 21.75 -6.77 5.65
C THR A 95 22.74 -5.69 5.27
N GLU A 96 22.25 -4.47 5.16
CA GLU A 96 23.05 -3.33 4.74
C GLU A 96 22.59 -2.06 5.47
N LYS A 97 23.53 -1.13 5.56
CA LYS A 97 23.28 0.26 5.95
C LYS A 97 23.14 1.08 4.68
N ASP A 98 22.51 2.25 4.78
CA ASP A 98 22.34 3.17 3.65
C ASP A 98 21.54 2.59 2.47
N VAL A 99 20.51 1.81 2.81
CA VAL A 99 19.63 1.11 1.87
C VAL A 99 19.05 2.11 0.84
N PRO A 100 19.17 1.81 -0.47
CA PRO A 100 18.58 2.63 -1.51
C PRO A 100 17.05 2.49 -1.51
N LEU A 101 16.33 3.59 -1.77
CA LEU A 101 14.92 3.50 -2.10
C LEU A 101 14.80 3.00 -3.53
N LEU A 102 14.51 1.71 -3.71
CA LEU A 102 14.33 1.13 -5.04
C LEU A 102 13.02 1.64 -5.66
N LEU A 103 13.10 2.43 -6.71
CA LEU A 103 11.94 2.86 -7.48
C LEU A 103 11.46 1.72 -8.40
N PHE A 104 12.40 0.96 -8.93
CA PHE A 104 12.14 -0.18 -9.81
C PHE A 104 13.21 -1.25 -9.57
N ALA A 105 12.82 -2.52 -9.59
CA ALA A 105 13.73 -3.66 -9.69
C ALA A 105 12.94 -4.91 -10.08
N LEU A 106 13.64 -5.95 -10.50
CA LEU A 106 13.10 -7.30 -10.65
C LEU A 106 13.73 -8.21 -9.59
N PRO A 107 13.07 -8.41 -8.43
CA PRO A 107 13.59 -9.29 -7.39
C PRO A 107 13.64 -10.74 -7.86
N ASN A 108 14.81 -11.36 -7.76
CA ASN A 108 15.05 -12.74 -8.14
C ASN A 108 15.36 -13.58 -6.90
N ALA A 109 14.45 -14.50 -6.58
CA ALA A 109 14.56 -15.35 -5.40
C ALA A 109 15.58 -16.48 -5.54
N GLU A 110 15.94 -16.86 -6.77
CA GLU A 110 16.94 -17.91 -7.02
C GLU A 110 18.35 -17.38 -6.79
N THR A 111 18.65 -16.20 -7.35
CA THR A 111 19.95 -15.53 -7.19
C THR A 111 20.04 -14.68 -5.93
N ARG A 112 18.91 -14.47 -5.22
CA ARG A 112 18.80 -13.59 -4.04
C ARG A 112 19.35 -12.19 -4.32
N SER A 113 18.99 -11.65 -5.49
CA SER A 113 19.43 -10.35 -5.97
C SER A 113 18.28 -9.58 -6.64
N ASN A 114 18.53 -8.32 -6.97
CA ASN A 114 17.59 -7.48 -7.71
C ASN A 114 18.17 -7.17 -9.08
N ASP A 115 17.52 -7.66 -10.14
CA ASP A 115 17.91 -7.37 -11.50
C ASP A 115 17.33 -6.02 -11.94
N TYR A 116 18.05 -5.27 -12.78
CA TYR A 116 17.63 -3.96 -13.31
C TYR A 116 17.20 -2.95 -12.23
N ALA A 117 17.89 -2.93 -11.09
CA ALA A 117 17.55 -2.06 -9.97
C ALA A 117 17.82 -0.58 -10.29
N ILE A 118 16.79 0.26 -10.11
CA ILE A 118 16.84 1.72 -10.16
C ILE A 118 16.39 2.23 -8.81
N GLY A 119 17.25 2.95 -8.11
CA GLY A 119 16.93 3.49 -6.80
C GLY A 119 17.68 4.77 -6.48
N VAL A 120 17.18 5.49 -5.49
CA VAL A 120 17.85 6.68 -4.94
C VAL A 120 18.66 6.23 -3.72
N PRO A 121 19.99 6.38 -3.72
CA PRO A 121 20.84 5.97 -2.60
C PRO A 121 20.43 6.63 -1.28
N GLN A 122 20.59 5.93 -0.15
CA GLN A 122 20.34 6.40 1.23
C GLN A 122 18.91 6.81 1.58
N LEU A 123 18.05 7.06 0.59
CA LEU A 123 16.68 7.50 0.81
C LEU A 123 15.82 6.40 1.44
N GLY A 124 16.14 5.13 1.21
CA GLY A 124 15.48 3.99 1.84
C GLY A 124 15.73 3.98 3.35
N SER A 125 16.99 4.03 3.79
CA SER A 125 17.32 4.12 5.22
C SER A 125 16.68 5.33 5.91
N LEU A 126 16.69 6.50 5.26
CA LEU A 126 16.06 7.71 5.84
C LEU A 126 14.55 7.54 6.03
N ILE A 127 13.83 7.00 5.04
CA ILE A 127 12.38 6.82 5.12
C ILE A 127 12.03 5.69 6.10
N LEU A 128 12.76 4.57 6.04
CA LEU A 128 12.40 3.35 6.76
C LEU A 128 12.84 3.35 8.22
N THR A 129 13.88 4.12 8.57
CA THR A 129 14.43 4.16 9.93
C THR A 129 14.36 5.55 10.56
N HIS A 130 14.02 6.58 9.79
CA HIS A 130 14.10 8.00 10.19
C HIS A 130 15.51 8.41 10.65
N THR A 131 16.54 7.65 10.25
CA THR A 131 17.94 7.93 10.54
C THR A 131 18.81 7.73 9.30
N TRP A 132 19.79 8.60 9.10
CA TRP A 132 20.85 8.40 8.13
C TRP A 132 21.70 7.19 8.57
N GLY A 133 21.99 6.25 7.67
CA GLY A 133 22.76 5.04 8.00
C GLY A 133 22.03 3.96 8.80
N GLY A 134 20.70 4.04 8.93
CA GLY A 134 19.93 3.00 9.60
C GLY A 134 20.10 1.64 8.92
N GLU A 135 20.42 0.62 9.72
CA GLU A 135 20.61 -0.76 9.27
C GLU A 135 19.26 -1.47 9.13
N ILE A 136 19.07 -2.19 8.02
CA ILE A 136 17.89 -3.02 7.80
C ILE A 136 18.34 -4.45 7.56
N LYS A 137 17.77 -5.38 8.34
CA LYS A 137 18.03 -6.81 8.18
C LYS A 137 17.54 -7.28 6.82
N GLY A 138 18.45 -7.88 6.05
CA GLY A 138 18.14 -8.44 4.75
C GLY A 138 17.40 -9.77 4.85
N LEU A 139 16.71 -10.14 3.77
CA LEU A 139 15.94 -11.38 3.66
C LEU A 139 16.78 -12.64 3.96
N ASN A 140 18.09 -12.60 3.68
CA ASN A 140 19.00 -13.73 3.88
C ASN A 140 19.24 -14.08 5.36
N GLU A 141 18.96 -13.17 6.30
CA GLU A 141 19.03 -13.48 7.74
C GLU A 141 17.81 -14.24 8.27
N PHE A 142 16.74 -14.30 7.49
CA PHE A 142 15.51 -14.95 7.92
C PHE A 142 15.43 -16.37 7.35
N ALA A 143 15.21 -17.35 8.22
CA ALA A 143 15.03 -18.74 7.81
C ALA A 143 13.84 -18.92 6.85
N GLN A 144 12.82 -18.07 6.98
CA GLN A 144 11.64 -18.03 6.12
C GLN A 144 11.24 -16.59 5.83
N HIS A 145 10.96 -16.27 4.57
CA HIS A 145 10.55 -14.94 4.13
C HIS A 145 9.42 -15.03 3.09
N PRO A 146 8.62 -13.95 2.90
CA PRO A 146 7.55 -13.96 1.92
C PRO A 146 8.08 -13.95 0.48
N PRO A 147 7.22 -14.26 -0.52
CA PRO A 147 7.55 -14.13 -1.94
C PRO A 147 7.86 -12.67 -2.31
N VAL A 148 9.14 -12.35 -2.48
CA VAL A 148 9.66 -10.97 -2.60
C VAL A 148 9.04 -10.22 -3.77
N ALA A 149 9.12 -10.77 -4.99
CA ALA A 149 8.63 -10.09 -6.19
C ALA A 149 7.15 -9.67 -6.09
N LYS A 150 6.29 -10.53 -5.55
CA LYS A 150 4.85 -10.24 -5.40
C LYS A 150 4.61 -9.10 -4.41
N VAL A 151 5.30 -9.12 -3.28
CA VAL A 151 5.18 -8.08 -2.24
C VAL A 151 5.74 -6.76 -2.74
N PHE A 152 6.94 -6.77 -3.33
CA PHE A 152 7.65 -5.64 -3.91
C PHE A 152 6.79 -4.88 -4.93
N TRP A 153 6.19 -5.60 -5.89
CA TRP A 153 5.36 -4.99 -6.92
C TRP A 153 4.00 -4.51 -6.41
N SER A 154 3.38 -5.27 -5.50
CA SER A 154 2.12 -4.84 -4.87
C SER A 154 2.30 -3.54 -4.11
N PHE A 155 3.43 -3.37 -3.41
CA PHE A 155 3.74 -2.12 -2.71
C PHE A 155 3.90 -0.94 -3.66
N ARG A 156 4.60 -1.13 -4.79
CA ARG A 156 4.79 -0.08 -5.82
C ARG A 156 3.49 0.33 -6.48
N VAL A 157 2.59 -0.61 -6.76
CA VAL A 157 1.25 -0.30 -7.26
C VAL A 157 0.47 0.51 -6.23
N MET A 158 0.51 0.11 -4.95
CA MET A 158 -0.17 0.81 -3.86
C MET A 158 0.35 2.25 -3.68
N VAL A 159 1.66 2.43 -3.53
CA VAL A 159 2.27 3.76 -3.34
C VAL A 159 2.14 4.60 -4.60
N GLY A 160 2.39 4.03 -5.78
CA GLY A 160 2.24 4.71 -7.06
C GLY A 160 0.82 5.24 -7.26
N MET A 161 -0.20 4.43 -6.96
CA MET A 161 -1.59 4.86 -7.00
C MET A 161 -1.88 5.96 -5.96
N GLY A 162 -1.35 5.82 -4.73
CA GLY A 162 -1.46 6.86 -3.70
C GLY A 162 -0.86 8.20 -4.12
N MET A 163 0.29 8.20 -4.80
CA MET A 163 0.93 9.41 -5.33
C MET A 163 0.13 10.00 -6.50
N LEU A 164 -0.44 9.18 -7.38
CA LEU A 164 -1.35 9.65 -8.43
C LEU A 164 -2.62 10.28 -7.85
N MET A 165 -3.19 9.68 -6.79
CA MET A 165 -4.32 10.23 -6.03
C MET A 165 -3.95 11.57 -5.38
N LEU A 166 -2.76 11.70 -4.81
CA LEU A 166 -2.25 12.96 -4.26
C LEU A 166 -2.21 14.04 -5.34
N LEU A 167 -1.54 13.78 -6.47
CA LEU A 167 -1.41 14.72 -7.57
C LEU A 167 -2.78 15.13 -8.13
N ALA A 168 -3.65 14.16 -8.42
CA ALA A 168 -4.98 14.43 -9.00
C ALA A 168 -5.86 15.26 -8.06
N SER A 169 -5.91 14.92 -6.77
CA SER A 169 -6.72 15.62 -5.78
C SER A 169 -6.19 17.02 -5.47
N TRP A 170 -4.87 17.20 -5.37
CA TRP A 170 -4.27 18.50 -5.09
C TRP A 170 -4.36 19.45 -6.29
N LEU A 171 -4.10 18.97 -7.51
CA LEU A 171 -4.33 19.76 -8.72
C LEU A 171 -5.81 20.12 -8.87
N GLY A 172 -6.72 19.20 -8.54
CA GLY A 172 -8.16 19.43 -8.52
C GLY A 172 -8.56 20.51 -7.52
N ALA A 173 -8.12 20.38 -6.27
CA ALA A 173 -8.39 21.33 -5.21
C ALA A 173 -7.85 22.72 -5.57
N TRP A 174 -6.64 22.79 -6.14
CA TRP A 174 -6.04 24.04 -6.60
C TRP A 174 -6.84 24.69 -7.75
N GLN A 175 -7.21 23.94 -8.79
CA GLN A 175 -8.02 24.48 -9.90
C GLN A 175 -9.40 24.93 -9.43
N LEU A 176 -10.07 24.12 -8.61
CA LEU A 176 -11.38 24.46 -8.04
C LEU A 176 -11.32 25.69 -7.13
N LYS A 177 -10.25 25.88 -6.36
CA LYS A 177 -10.05 27.07 -5.50
C LYS A 177 -9.72 28.31 -6.31
N ARG A 178 -8.92 28.20 -7.37
CA ARG A 178 -8.47 29.33 -8.21
C ARG A 178 -9.50 29.77 -9.24
N ARG A 179 -10.19 28.83 -9.89
CA ARG A 179 -11.03 29.06 -11.08
C ARG A 179 -12.49 28.65 -10.90
N GLY A 180 -12.83 27.94 -9.83
CA GLY A 180 -14.16 27.38 -9.61
C GLY A 180 -14.49 26.15 -10.47
N GLU A 181 -13.64 25.82 -11.44
CA GLU A 181 -13.81 24.74 -12.41
C GLU A 181 -12.51 23.92 -12.57
N VAL A 182 -12.65 22.69 -13.06
CA VAL A 182 -11.52 21.84 -13.45
C VAL A 182 -11.32 21.85 -14.96
N SER A 183 -10.06 21.83 -15.40
CA SER A 183 -9.71 21.66 -16.81
C SER A 183 -10.24 20.34 -17.37
N ARG A 184 -10.51 20.30 -18.68
CA ARG A 184 -10.98 19.08 -19.36
C ARG A 184 -10.01 17.90 -19.18
N GLY A 185 -8.70 18.17 -19.20
CA GLY A 185 -7.67 17.14 -18.97
C GLY A 185 -7.75 16.54 -17.57
N LEU A 186 -7.87 17.39 -16.55
CA LEU A 186 -8.00 16.94 -15.17
C LEU A 186 -9.32 16.22 -14.91
N ALA A 187 -10.42 16.68 -15.51
CA ALA A 187 -11.70 15.97 -15.41
C ALA A 187 -11.60 14.56 -16.02
N ARG A 188 -10.92 14.38 -17.17
CA ARG A 188 -10.66 13.04 -17.73
C ARG A 188 -9.80 12.20 -16.80
N LEU A 189 -8.76 12.78 -16.19
CA LEU A 189 -7.94 12.09 -15.20
C LEU A 189 -8.79 11.62 -14.02
N LEU A 190 -9.65 12.47 -13.46
CA LEU A 190 -10.54 12.09 -12.36
C LEU A 190 -11.50 10.95 -12.74
N VAL A 191 -11.98 10.91 -13.99
CA VAL A 191 -12.76 9.76 -14.50
C VAL A 191 -11.93 8.48 -14.51
N TRP A 192 -10.69 8.51 -15.00
CA TRP A 192 -9.80 7.35 -14.94
C TRP A 192 -9.48 6.91 -13.50
N MET A 193 -9.44 7.87 -12.58
CA MET A 193 -9.18 7.63 -11.16
C MET A 193 -10.41 7.13 -10.39
N THR A 194 -11.58 6.93 -11.02
CA THR A 194 -12.81 6.48 -10.34
C THR A 194 -12.60 5.22 -9.49
N PHE A 195 -11.82 4.25 -10.00
CA PHE A 195 -11.54 2.98 -9.33
C PHE A 195 -10.16 2.92 -8.66
N SER A 196 -9.43 4.04 -8.61
CA SER A 196 -8.09 4.12 -8.02
C SER A 196 -8.03 3.58 -6.59
N GLY A 197 -9.03 3.91 -5.77
CA GLY A 197 -9.09 3.44 -4.38
C GLY A 197 -9.18 1.93 -4.23
N TRP A 198 -9.93 1.23 -5.09
CA TRP A 198 -9.97 -0.24 -5.08
C TRP A 198 -8.64 -0.83 -5.49
N ILE A 199 -7.99 -0.29 -6.53
CA ILE A 199 -6.68 -0.76 -6.99
C ILE A 199 -5.65 -0.60 -5.86
N ALA A 200 -5.59 0.57 -5.22
CA ALA A 200 -4.69 0.82 -4.11
C ALA A 200 -4.97 -0.10 -2.90
N THR A 201 -6.25 -0.29 -2.56
CA THR A 201 -6.67 -1.12 -1.43
C THR A 201 -6.35 -2.60 -1.66
N LEU A 202 -6.63 -3.13 -2.85
CA LEU A 202 -6.29 -4.51 -3.21
C LEU A 202 -4.77 -4.74 -3.20
N ALA A 203 -4.01 -3.79 -3.76
CA ALA A 203 -2.56 -3.83 -3.72
C ALA A 203 -2.04 -3.83 -2.26
N GLY A 204 -2.61 -3.00 -1.38
CA GLY A 204 -2.26 -2.99 0.05
C GLY A 204 -2.62 -4.27 0.80
N TRP A 205 -3.75 -4.89 0.47
CA TRP A 205 -4.10 -6.23 0.97
C TRP A 205 -3.10 -7.28 0.51
N PHE A 206 -2.68 -7.26 -0.76
CA PHE A 206 -1.65 -8.17 -1.26
C PHE A 206 -0.32 -7.97 -0.54
N VAL A 207 0.12 -6.73 -0.31
CA VAL A 207 1.33 -6.45 0.49
C VAL A 207 1.20 -7.06 1.89
N THR A 208 0.07 -6.82 2.56
CA THR A 208 -0.12 -7.24 3.95
C THR A 208 -0.20 -8.76 4.09
N GLU A 209 -0.90 -9.41 3.16
CA GLU A 209 -1.28 -10.82 3.24
C GLU A 209 -0.27 -11.74 2.60
N ILE A 210 0.25 -11.39 1.41
CA ILE A 210 1.36 -12.13 0.79
C ILE A 210 2.63 -11.91 1.61
N GLY A 211 2.86 -10.68 2.11
CA GLY A 211 4.00 -10.37 2.98
C GLY A 211 3.97 -11.07 4.33
N ARG A 212 2.82 -11.66 4.72
CA ARG A 212 2.70 -12.47 5.93
C ARG A 212 3.13 -13.92 5.70
N GLN A 213 3.11 -14.40 4.45
CA GLN A 213 3.55 -15.75 4.12
C GLN A 213 5.02 -15.95 4.50
N PRO A 214 5.42 -17.17 4.91
CA PRO A 214 4.61 -18.39 5.02
C PRO A 214 3.83 -18.54 6.34
N TRP A 215 3.76 -17.49 7.15
CA TRP A 215 3.17 -17.56 8.49
C TRP A 215 1.66 -17.34 8.45
N LEU A 216 0.93 -18.14 9.23
CA LEU A 216 -0.42 -17.78 9.66
C LEU A 216 -0.34 -16.91 10.93
N VAL A 217 0.41 -17.39 11.92
CA VAL A 217 0.78 -16.63 13.11
C VAL A 217 2.30 -16.56 13.14
N THR A 218 2.85 -15.36 13.03
CA THR A 218 4.30 -15.14 12.89
C THR A 218 5.07 -15.83 14.01
N GLY A 219 6.01 -16.71 13.64
CA GLY A 219 6.86 -17.46 14.57
C GLY A 219 6.18 -18.62 15.30
N ILE A 220 4.88 -18.87 15.08
CA ILE A 220 4.12 -19.88 15.82
C ILE A 220 3.52 -20.93 14.87
N LEU A 221 2.80 -20.50 13.84
CA LEU A 221 2.03 -21.40 12.96
C LEU A 221 2.20 -20.99 11.51
N THR A 222 2.63 -21.91 10.66
CA THR A 222 2.73 -21.71 9.21
C THR A 222 1.40 -21.98 8.50
N THR A 223 1.19 -21.40 7.33
CA THR A 223 -0.01 -21.65 6.51
C THR A 223 -0.09 -23.11 6.06
N ALA A 224 1.04 -23.77 5.82
CA ALA A 224 1.11 -25.19 5.49
C ALA A 224 0.63 -26.09 6.65
N GLN A 225 0.94 -25.74 7.90
CA GLN A 225 0.45 -26.47 9.08
C GLN A 225 -1.05 -26.24 9.32
N ALA A 226 -1.58 -25.07 8.97
CA ALA A 226 -2.99 -24.74 9.12
C ALA A 226 -3.88 -25.34 8.01
N ALA A 227 -3.32 -25.55 6.82
CA ALA A 227 -4.02 -26.23 5.73
C ALA A 227 -4.18 -27.72 6.11
N GLY A 228 -5.38 -28.11 6.52
CA GLY A 228 -5.70 -29.51 6.82
C GLY A 228 -5.33 -30.44 5.66
N ARG A 229 -5.09 -31.73 5.95
CA ARG A 229 -4.81 -32.71 4.89
C ARG A 229 -6.00 -32.77 3.93
N PRO A 230 -5.79 -32.69 2.61
CA PRO A 230 -6.86 -32.98 1.67
C PRO A 230 -7.37 -34.41 1.94
N PRO A 231 -8.69 -34.66 1.83
CA PRO A 231 -9.24 -35.99 2.05
C PRO A 231 -8.47 -36.99 1.16
N ARG A 232 -7.99 -38.08 1.76
CA ARG A 232 -7.30 -39.14 1.02
C ARG A 232 -8.26 -39.59 -0.08
N ARG A 233 -7.85 -39.49 -1.35
CA ARG A 233 -8.60 -40.12 -2.44
C ARG A 233 -8.62 -41.62 -2.15
N CYS A 234 -9.77 -42.14 -1.76
CA CYS A 234 -10.01 -43.57 -1.54
C CYS A 234 -10.00 -44.31 -2.88
N CYS A 235 -8.86 -44.40 -3.55
CA CYS A 235 -8.64 -45.32 -4.68
C CYS A 235 -7.16 -45.71 -4.70
N SER A 236 -6.83 -46.83 -4.05
CA SER A 236 -5.68 -47.63 -4.47
C SER A 236 -6.12 -48.39 -5.72
N PRO A 237 -5.39 -48.33 -6.86
CA PRO A 237 -5.50 -49.39 -7.84
C PRO A 237 -5.03 -50.69 -7.16
N ARG A 238 -5.77 -51.76 -7.40
CA ARG A 238 -5.43 -53.12 -6.93
C ARG A 238 -4.16 -53.62 -7.62
#